data_AF-A0A845ZR42-F1
#
_entry.id   AF-A0A845ZR42-F1
#
_cell.length_a   1.000
_cell.length_b   1.000
_cell.length_c   1.000
_cell.angle_alpha   90.00
_cell.angle_beta   90.00
_cell.angle_gamma   90.00
#
_symmetry.space_group_name_H-M   'P 1'
#
loop_
_entity.id
_entity.type
_entity.pdbx_description
1 polymer ?
#
loop_
_entity_poly.entity_id
_entity_poly.type
_entity_poly.pdbx_seq_one_letter_code
_entity_poly.pdbx_strand_id
1 'polypeptide(L)' 'MRILFLHPNFPAQFRHIATALAKDNRNQVMFGTRRKEGQLPGVVKALYNTSREVRPETHHYVRPLENAVLQGQAVYR' A
#
# COMPACT_ATOMS: atom_id res chain seq x y z
N MET A 1 -13.77 -7.90 11.79
CA MET A 1 -13.20 -6.53 11.96
C MET A 1 -12.88 -5.92 10.59
N ARG A 2 -12.64 -4.60 10.49
CA ARG A 2 -12.14 -3.96 9.26
C ARG A 2 -10.65 -3.65 9.43
N ILE A 3 -9.80 -4.18 8.55
CA ILE A 3 -8.34 -4.03 8.63
C ILE A 3 -7.81 -3.50 7.29
N LEU A 4 -6.96 -2.49 7.35
CA LEU A 4 -6.26 -1.93 6.19
C LEU A 4 -4.74 -2.02 6.39
N PHE A 5 -4.07 -2.72 5.47
CA PHE A 5 -2.62 -2.67 5.33
C PHE A 5 -2.23 -1.63 4.29
N LEU A 6 -1.20 -0.83 4.56
CA LEU A 6 -0.70 0.19 3.62
C LEU A 6 0.76 -0.07 3.27
N HIS A 7 1.03 -0.35 2.00
CA HIS A 7 2.39 -0.43 1.49
C HIS A 7 2.44 -0.29 -0.05
N PRO A 8 3.37 0.49 -0.63
CA PRO A 8 3.45 0.66 -2.09
C PRO A 8 3.67 -0.65 -2.86
N ASN A 9 4.41 -1.59 -2.25
CA ASN A 9 4.60 -2.96 -2.76
C ASN A 9 3.61 -3.94 -2.10
N PHE A 10 3.18 -4.98 -2.83
CA PHE A 10 2.26 -6.01 -2.37
C PHE A 10 2.88 -7.41 -2.52
N PRO A 11 2.76 -8.33 -1.53
CA PRO A 11 2.17 -8.16 -0.18
C PRO A 11 3.17 -7.66 0.88
N ALA A 12 4.40 -7.32 0.45
CA ALA A 12 5.50 -6.87 1.30
C ALA A 12 5.69 -7.75 2.56
N GLN A 13 6.04 -7.15 3.69
CA GLN A 13 6.21 -7.85 4.97
C GLN A 13 4.89 -8.38 5.58
N PHE A 14 3.73 -8.02 5.03
CA PHE A 14 2.44 -8.31 5.64
C PHE A 14 1.81 -9.62 5.16
N ARG A 15 2.45 -10.35 4.23
CA ARG A 15 1.90 -11.56 3.59
C ARG A 15 1.24 -12.52 4.59
N HIS A 16 1.98 -12.96 5.60
CA HIS A 16 1.51 -13.99 6.52
C HIS A 16 0.38 -13.48 7.43
N ILE A 17 0.48 -12.25 7.91
CA ILE A 17 -0.51 -11.65 8.80
C ILE A 17 -1.82 -11.37 8.04
N ALA A 18 -1.74 -10.77 6.85
CA ALA A 18 -2.90 -10.49 6.02
C ALA A 18 -3.63 -11.80 5.62
N THR A 19 -2.88 -12.84 5.25
CA THR A 19 -3.46 -14.17 4.96
C THR A 19 -4.12 -14.78 6.19
N ALA A 20 -3.50 -14.71 7.37
CA ALA A 20 -4.09 -15.27 8.59
C ALA A 20 -5.39 -14.55 8.98
N LEU A 21 -5.42 -13.22 8.92
CA LEU A 21 -6.61 -12.42 9.23
C LEU A 21 -7.74 -12.63 8.22
N ALA A 22 -7.40 -12.85 6.94
CA ALA A 22 -8.36 -13.08 5.87
C ALA A 22 -9.04 -14.47 5.92
N LYS A 23 -8.54 -15.41 6.76
CA LYS A 23 -9.18 -16.71 6.96
C LYS A 23 -10.51 -16.62 7.74
N ASP A 24 -10.67 -15.61 8.61
CA ASP A 24 -11.95 -15.36 9.28
C ASP A 24 -12.84 -14.52 8.35
N ASN A 25 -13.94 -15.12 7.86
CA ASN A 25 -14.87 -14.47 6.94
C ASN A 25 -15.63 -13.27 7.53
N ARG A 26 -15.56 -13.07 8.85
CA ARG A 26 -16.07 -11.87 9.53
C ARG A 26 -15.09 -10.70 9.47
N ASN A 27 -13.86 -10.94 8.98
CA ASN A 27 -12.89 -9.90 8.71
C ASN A 27 -13.01 -9.37 7.28
N GLN A 28 -12.99 -8.05 7.16
CA GLN A 28 -12.79 -7.35 5.89
C GLN A 28 -11.34 -6.87 5.86
N VAL A 29 -10.53 -7.52 5.03
CA VAL A 29 -9.10 -7.20 4.91
C VAL A 29 -8.86 -6.48 3.59
N MET A 30 -8.36 -5.26 3.67
CA MET A 30 -7.97 -4.45 2.52
C MET A 30 -6.46 -4.20 2.52
N PHE A 31 -5.90 -4.02 1.33
CA PHE A 31 -4.49 -3.69 1.14
C PHE A 31 -4.36 -2.52 0.17
N GLY A 32 -4.00 -1.35 0.69
CA GLY A 32 -3.67 -0.15 -0.08
C GLY A 32 -2.28 -0.29 -0.69
N THR A 33 -2.19 -0.30 -2.03
CA THR A 33 -0.91 -0.53 -2.73
C THR A 33 -0.86 0.09 -4.12
N ARG A 34 0.35 0.30 -4.65
CA ARG A 34 0.57 0.69 -6.07
C ARG A 34 0.73 -0.55 -6.97
N ARG A 35 1.04 -1.71 -6.39
CA ARG A 35 1.37 -2.91 -7.17
C ARG A 35 0.12 -3.61 -7.72
N LYS A 36 0.00 -3.63 -9.05
CA LYS A 36 -1.13 -4.24 -9.76
C LYS A 36 -1.07 -5.76 -9.77
N GLU A 37 0.11 -6.34 -9.77
CA GLU A 37 0.31 -7.79 -9.83
C GLU A 37 0.11 -8.45 -8.46
N GLY A 38 -0.19 -9.73 -8.48
CA GLY A 38 -0.36 -10.55 -7.29
C GLY A 38 -1.71 -10.37 -6.61
N GLN A 39 -2.13 -11.44 -5.94
CA GLN A 39 -3.39 -11.55 -5.22
C GLN A 39 -3.20 -12.39 -3.96
N LEU A 40 -4.01 -12.13 -2.94
CA LEU A 40 -4.12 -12.96 -1.74
C LEU A 40 -5.60 -13.28 -1.53
N PRO A 41 -6.00 -14.56 -1.41
CA PRO A 41 -7.38 -14.92 -1.13
C PRO A 41 -7.91 -14.21 0.13
N GLY A 42 -9.12 -13.66 0.04
CA GLY A 42 -9.76 -12.93 1.14
C GLY A 42 -9.21 -11.53 1.42
N VAL A 43 -8.25 -11.03 0.62
CA VAL A 43 -7.71 -9.67 0.73
C VAL A 43 -8.08 -8.86 -0.52
N VAL A 44 -8.77 -7.74 -0.32
CA VAL A 44 -9.14 -6.81 -1.40
C VAL A 44 -8.03 -5.78 -1.58
N LYS A 45 -7.57 -5.56 -2.82
CA LYS A 45 -6.58 -4.50 -3.10
C LYS A 45 -7.27 -3.17 -3.37
N ALA A 46 -6.85 -2.14 -2.66
CA ALA A 46 -7.17 -0.75 -2.97
C ALA A 46 -5.96 -0.16 -3.70
N LEU A 47 -6.07 -0.03 -5.03
CA LEU A 47 -5.00 0.52 -5.85
C LEU A 47 -5.01 2.04 -5.80
N TYR A 48 -3.83 2.65 -5.64
CA TYR A 48 -3.66 4.09 -5.70
C TYR A 48 -2.48 4.47 -6.58
N ASN A 49 -2.44 5.72 -7.04
CA ASN A 49 -1.34 6.28 -7.81
C ASN A 49 -0.95 7.65 -7.25
N THR A 50 0.35 7.94 -7.19
CA THR A 50 0.84 9.27 -6.83
C THR A 50 0.51 10.28 -7.92
N SER A 51 0.19 11.51 -7.54
CA SER A 51 -0.15 12.58 -8.49
C SER A 51 1.04 12.99 -9.39
N ARG A 52 2.25 12.64 -8.96
CA ARG A 52 3.51 12.84 -9.67
C ARG A 52 4.57 11.90 -9.11
N GLU A 53 5.71 11.82 -9.80
CA GLU A 53 6.93 11.21 -9.27
C GLU A 53 7.79 12.25 -8.52
N VAL A 54 8.78 11.76 -7.77
CA VAL A 54 9.82 12.57 -7.13
C VAL A 54 10.61 13.32 -8.20
N ARG A 55 10.93 14.59 -7.96
CA ARG A 55 11.64 15.40 -8.94
C ARG A 55 13.14 15.06 -8.98
N PRO A 56 13.78 14.96 -10.15
CA PRO A 56 15.23 14.78 -10.26
C PRO A 56 16.02 15.92 -9.61
N GLU A 57 15.48 17.13 -9.59
CA GLU A 57 16.13 18.32 -9.03
C GLU A 57 16.10 18.33 -7.49
N THR A 58 15.23 17.54 -6.87
CA THR A 58 15.19 17.40 -5.41
C THR A 58 16.51 16.83 -4.91
N HIS A 59 17.10 17.49 -3.91
CA HIS A 59 18.35 17.04 -3.31
C HIS A 59 18.24 15.58 -2.82
N HIS A 60 19.22 14.73 -3.14
CA HIS A 60 19.12 13.28 -2.95
C HIS A 60 18.83 12.86 -1.50
N TYR A 61 19.33 13.61 -0.51
CA TYR A 61 19.02 13.37 0.91
C TYR A 61 17.54 13.58 1.30
N VAL A 62 16.77 14.37 0.55
CA VAL A 62 15.34 14.63 0.84
C VAL A 62 14.38 14.00 -0.17
N ARG A 63 14.89 13.35 -1.24
CA ARG A 63 14.07 12.56 -2.16
C ARG A 63 13.24 11.46 -1.45
N PRO A 64 13.77 10.71 -0.46
CA PRO A 64 12.97 9.71 0.26
C PRO A 64 11.78 10.34 1.00
N LEU A 65 11.98 11.51 1.59
CA LEU A 65 10.93 12.27 2.27
C LEU A 65 9.85 12.71 1.27
N GLU A 66 10.24 13.29 0.15
CA GLU A 66 9.31 13.68 -0.92
C GLU A 66 8.47 12.48 -1.40
N ASN A 67 9.11 11.33 -1.64
CA ASN A 67 8.40 10.11 -2.02
C ASN A 67 7.37 9.71 -0.95
N ALA A 68 7.77 9.69 0.33
CA ALA A 68 6.88 9.31 1.43
C ALA A 68 5.65 10.23 1.53
N VAL A 69 5.83 11.54 1.36
CA VAL A 69 4.72 12.50 1.32
C VAL A 69 3.79 12.22 0.15
N LEU A 70 4.32 11.98 -1.06
CA LEU A 70 3.51 11.65 -2.24
C LEU A 70 2.71 10.36 -2.05
N GLN A 71 3.32 9.32 -1.47
CA GLN A 71 2.61 8.07 -1.14
C GLN A 71 1.47 8.32 -0.16
N GLY A 72 1.72 9.05 0.93
CA GLY A 72 0.70 9.37 1.93
C GLY A 72 -0.47 10.18 1.34
N GLN A 73 -0.18 11.19 0.53
CA GLN A 73 -1.20 11.98 -0.17
C GLN A 73 -2.04 11.13 -1.13
N ALA A 74 -1.43 10.16 -1.80
CA ALA A 74 -2.10 9.31 -2.78
C ALA A 74 -3.03 8.27 -2.14
N VAL A 75 -2.78 7.87 -0.89
CA VAL A 75 -3.67 6.98 -0.14
C VAL A 75 -4.87 7.74 0.44
N TYR A 76 -4.68 9.02 0.80
CA TYR A 76 -5.73 9.86 1.37
C TYR A 76 -6.77 10.33 0.35
N ARG A 77 -6.32 10.62 -0.88
CA ARG A 77 -7.17 11.11 -1.99
C ARG A 77 -7.84 9.97 -2.74
#